data_AF-A0A4Z0H0Y8-F1
#
_entry.id   AF-A0A4Z0H0Y8-F1
#
_cell.length_a   1.000
_cell.length_b   1.000
_cell.length_c   1.000
_cell.angle_alpha   90.00
_cell.angle_beta   90.00
_cell.angle_gamma   90.00
#
_symmetry.space_group_name_H-M   'P 1'
#
loop_
_entity.id
_entity.type
_entity.pdbx_description
1 polymer ?
#
loop_
_entity_poly.entity_id
_entity_poly.type
_entity_poly.pdbx_seq_one_letter_code
_entity_poly.pdbx_strand_id
1 'polypeptide(L)'
;MGLPERITYQDERYPLLALAPIGKKNKQIRSIGHKFERGLLSRLNDTIMDHIYDNEWDVTKIRAYLNLTGEAVLPVSLQKDETVYPHLLRPELFLWRSLPAEHGLPLKEEFLYHKDFTHLSAEQLYRHIGHVLEDYMFLADVSKHTREHWLKRIADAFHNDPLIRLIHEKREVIESVETMNQSALLSVLKYPEDISYWRHRVEIVMRPYRAMPEDWLDGEKGSCSHEKELHFDSHHRTICCSCEICDFHLYYHVDHHCVSFEEDFDVERAEKRMNTIEKQFNEIAEQNTRLLDQLDQLRALRKKLAAAANTLDESLDTVQLIERYQQQRIDLQEYPVLDMYNKIKHITIPARKASHLLWLSDVELEDVTIFKELPKWLEVLPNQVYPLTHHVLDELQEKLEEVRYGEEDIILTVKGHSLTYAKTQQILDLIHYYGTDYPAHTLTQVLSGKATNKLRTLKLHETRWFGLLSDWPEKHVQKLFNQLEKQGWLMKQQKGYSVSDYAEEVM
;
A
#
# COMPACT_ATOMS: atom_id res chain seq x y z
N MET A 1 -14.17 -2.59 35.70
CA MET A 1 -13.39 -1.35 35.45
C MET A 1 -13.35 -0.57 36.74
N GLY A 2 -12.46 0.41 36.87
CA GLY A 2 -12.28 1.14 38.12
C GLY A 2 -11.29 0.48 39.10
N LEU A 3 -11.33 0.91 40.36
CA LEU A 3 -10.42 0.44 41.41
C LEU A 3 -10.83 -0.94 41.93
N PRO A 4 -9.90 -1.91 42.05
CA PRO A 4 -10.22 -3.20 42.62
C PRO A 4 -10.52 -3.11 44.12
N GLU A 5 -11.69 -3.57 44.55
CA GLU A 5 -12.14 -3.51 45.96
C GLU A 5 -11.11 -4.08 46.95
N ARG A 6 -10.38 -5.15 46.57
CA ARG A 6 -9.40 -5.82 47.42
C ARG A 6 -8.20 -4.97 47.82
N ILE A 7 -7.87 -3.94 47.03
CA ILE A 7 -6.72 -3.07 47.27
C ILE A 7 -7.13 -1.65 47.63
N THR A 8 -8.43 -1.33 47.55
CA THR A 8 -8.97 -0.03 47.95
C THR A 8 -9.22 -0.01 49.45
N TYR A 9 -8.69 0.99 50.13
CA TYR A 9 -8.92 1.25 51.54
C TYR A 9 -9.53 2.63 51.72
N GLN A 10 -10.62 2.72 52.50
CA GLN A 10 -11.29 3.97 52.84
C GLN A 10 -11.08 4.25 54.33
N ASP A 11 -10.61 5.44 54.65
CA ASP A 11 -10.40 5.89 56.02
C ASP A 11 -11.48 6.90 56.39
N GLU A 12 -12.21 6.66 57.48
CA GLU A 12 -13.31 7.53 57.91
C GLU A 12 -12.90 8.99 58.16
N ARG A 13 -11.60 9.24 58.42
CA ARG A 13 -11.06 10.60 58.62
C ARG A 13 -10.96 11.39 57.31
N TYR A 14 -10.89 10.70 56.17
CA TYR A 14 -10.71 11.30 54.85
C TYR A 14 -11.73 10.69 53.87
N PRO A 15 -13.04 10.94 54.09
CA PRO A 15 -14.11 10.21 53.41
C PRO A 15 -14.14 10.41 51.89
N LEU A 16 -13.56 11.51 51.37
CA LEU A 16 -13.51 11.80 49.94
C LEU A 16 -12.33 11.11 49.22
N LEU A 17 -11.45 10.42 49.94
CA LEU A 17 -10.26 9.77 49.40
C LEU A 17 -10.40 8.25 49.39
N ALA A 18 -10.01 7.63 48.27
CA ALA A 18 -9.84 6.19 48.16
C ALA A 18 -8.34 5.86 48.15
N LEU A 19 -7.83 5.25 49.21
CA LEU A 19 -6.40 4.95 49.31
C LEU A 19 -6.11 3.63 48.59
N ALA A 20 -5.11 3.63 47.70
CA ALA A 20 -4.72 2.45 46.94
C ALA A 20 -3.19 2.25 46.97
N PRO A 21 -2.69 1.04 47.23
CA PRO A 21 -1.26 0.76 47.18
C PRO A 21 -0.78 0.80 45.73
N ILE A 22 0.44 1.30 45.50
CA ILE A 22 1.12 1.27 44.19
C ILE A 22 2.25 0.24 44.16
N GLY A 23 2.45 -0.39 43.00
CA GLY A 23 3.59 -1.29 42.73
C GLY A 23 3.36 -2.77 43.01
N LYS A 24 4.05 -3.63 42.24
CA LYS A 24 3.84 -5.10 42.18
C LYS A 24 3.95 -5.83 43.53
N LYS A 25 4.73 -5.31 44.47
CA LYS A 25 5.00 -5.95 45.77
C LYS A 25 4.05 -5.51 46.89
N ASN A 26 3.17 -4.54 46.64
CA ASN A 26 2.31 -3.96 47.66
C ASN A 26 0.89 -4.48 47.46
N LYS A 27 0.39 -5.24 48.43
CA LYS A 27 -0.90 -5.92 48.28
C LYS A 27 -2.02 -5.25 49.06
N GLN A 28 -1.70 -4.60 50.18
CA GLN A 28 -2.67 -4.05 51.13
C GLN A 28 -2.07 -2.87 51.89
N ILE A 29 -2.92 -1.94 52.32
CA ILE A 29 -2.59 -0.83 53.23
C ILE A 29 -2.91 -1.30 54.66
N ARG A 30 -1.95 -1.22 55.58
CA ARG A 30 -2.13 -1.69 56.97
C ARG A 30 -2.44 -0.53 57.93
N SER A 31 -1.78 0.61 57.73
CA SER A 31 -2.11 1.87 58.38
C SER A 31 -1.76 3.06 57.47
N ILE A 32 -2.13 4.26 57.94
CA ILE A 32 -1.69 5.54 57.36
C ILE A 32 -0.64 6.09 58.31
N GLY A 33 0.53 6.44 57.77
CA GLY A 33 1.75 6.79 58.50
C GLY A 33 1.70 8.03 59.42
N HIS A 34 2.79 8.78 59.42
CA HIS A 34 3.12 9.83 60.38
C HIS A 34 2.25 11.11 60.24
N LYS A 35 2.49 12.09 61.12
CA LYS A 35 1.71 13.34 61.21
C LYS A 35 1.68 14.13 59.90
N PHE A 36 2.73 14.03 59.09
CA PHE A 36 2.87 14.75 57.83
C PHE A 36 1.89 14.21 56.76
N GLU A 37 1.85 12.89 56.59
CA GLU A 37 0.98 12.19 55.63
C GLU A 37 -0.49 12.45 55.94
N ARG A 38 -0.85 12.43 57.23
CA ARG A 38 -2.21 12.79 57.69
C ARG A 38 -2.57 14.23 57.36
N GLY A 39 -1.60 15.14 57.44
CA GLY A 39 -1.77 16.54 57.04
C GLY A 39 -2.02 16.68 55.53
N LEU A 40 -1.27 15.95 54.71
CA LEU A 40 -1.45 15.93 53.25
C LEU A 40 -2.82 15.38 52.85
N LEU A 41 -3.25 14.26 53.46
CA LEU A 41 -4.55 13.66 53.18
C LEU A 41 -5.71 14.55 53.63
N SER A 42 -5.61 15.19 54.80
CA SER A 42 -6.60 16.19 55.26
C SER A 42 -6.71 17.31 54.24
N ARG A 43 -5.56 17.87 53.85
CA ARG A 43 -5.51 18.99 52.91
C ARG A 43 -6.13 18.65 51.55
N LEU A 44 -5.89 17.45 51.03
CA LEU A 44 -6.54 16.96 49.81
C LEU A 44 -8.06 16.82 50.01
N ASN A 45 -8.48 16.16 51.08
CA ASN A 45 -9.89 15.93 51.39
C ASN A 45 -10.66 17.25 51.51
N ASP A 46 -10.13 18.22 52.24
CA ASP A 46 -10.75 19.54 52.44
C ASP A 46 -10.84 20.30 51.11
N THR A 47 -9.78 20.29 50.31
CA THR A 47 -9.78 20.94 48.99
C THR A 47 -10.81 20.32 48.03
N ILE A 48 -10.99 19.00 48.07
CA ILE A 48 -12.01 18.30 47.27
C ILE A 48 -13.41 18.69 47.77
N MET A 49 -13.61 18.75 49.09
CA MET A 49 -14.88 19.15 49.69
C MET A 49 -15.26 20.56 49.25
N ASP A 50 -14.32 21.50 49.28
CA ASP A 50 -14.51 22.88 48.82
C ASP A 50 -14.96 22.90 47.34
N HIS A 51 -14.28 22.15 46.45
CA HIS A 51 -14.67 22.08 45.03
C HIS A 51 -16.07 21.51 44.81
N ILE A 52 -16.43 20.45 45.53
CA ILE A 52 -17.75 19.82 45.42
C ILE A 52 -18.84 20.81 45.83
N TYR A 53 -18.60 21.56 46.91
CA TYR A 53 -19.55 22.54 47.41
C TYR A 53 -19.64 23.78 46.51
N ASP A 54 -18.50 24.36 46.13
CA ASP A 54 -18.43 25.61 45.36
C ASP A 54 -18.95 25.46 43.92
N ASN A 55 -18.81 24.28 43.31
CA ASN A 55 -19.22 24.03 41.92
C ASN A 55 -20.47 23.13 41.80
N GLU A 56 -21.08 22.73 42.90
CA GLU A 56 -22.25 21.82 42.94
C GLU A 56 -22.05 20.54 42.11
N TRP A 57 -20.83 19.97 42.14
CA TRP A 57 -20.49 18.84 41.28
C TRP A 57 -21.19 17.54 41.67
N ASP A 58 -21.80 16.88 40.69
CA ASP A 58 -22.35 15.53 40.83
C ASP A 58 -21.24 14.46 40.75
N VAL A 59 -20.55 14.29 41.87
CA VAL A 59 -19.46 13.32 42.01
C VAL A 59 -19.92 11.86 42.07
N THR A 60 -21.23 11.58 42.02
CA THR A 60 -21.74 10.20 42.01
C THR A 60 -21.29 9.44 40.77
N LYS A 61 -21.10 10.14 39.64
CA LYS A 61 -20.55 9.53 38.43
C LYS A 61 -19.09 9.11 38.60
N ILE A 62 -18.27 9.86 39.36
CA ILE A 62 -16.88 9.44 39.66
C ILE A 62 -16.91 8.13 40.46
N ARG A 63 -17.78 8.06 41.47
CA ARG A 63 -17.93 6.87 42.32
C ARG A 63 -18.29 5.63 41.50
N ALA A 64 -19.26 5.77 40.60
CA ALA A 64 -19.66 4.71 39.69
C ALA A 64 -18.52 4.29 38.75
N TYR A 65 -17.81 5.27 38.16
CA TYR A 65 -16.67 5.03 37.26
C TYR A 65 -15.54 4.25 37.94
N LEU A 66 -15.20 4.64 39.16
CA LEU A 66 -14.11 4.04 39.94
C LEU A 66 -14.52 2.80 40.73
N ASN A 67 -15.80 2.41 40.70
CA ASN A 67 -16.37 1.35 41.54
C ASN A 67 -16.08 1.56 43.04
N LEU A 68 -16.31 2.78 43.52
CA LEU A 68 -16.10 3.16 44.92
C LEU A 68 -17.40 3.09 45.71
N THR A 69 -17.30 2.62 46.96
CA THR A 69 -18.37 2.66 47.96
C THR A 69 -18.31 3.94 48.79
N GLY A 70 -19.41 4.34 49.44
CA GLY A 70 -19.41 5.49 50.34
C GLY A 70 -19.21 6.84 49.65
N GLU A 71 -18.42 7.73 50.26
CA GLU A 71 -18.27 9.12 49.80
C GLU A 71 -17.04 9.39 48.94
N ALA A 72 -16.12 8.42 48.82
CA ALA A 72 -14.83 8.61 48.19
C ALA A 72 -14.93 8.97 46.70
N VAL A 73 -14.12 9.92 46.24
CA VAL A 73 -14.14 10.40 44.84
C VAL A 73 -12.77 10.39 44.18
N LEU A 74 -11.68 10.54 44.95
CA LEU A 74 -10.34 10.63 44.38
C LEU A 74 -9.45 9.49 44.87
N PRO A 75 -8.84 8.70 43.97
CA PRO A 75 -7.84 7.73 44.38
C PRO A 75 -6.52 8.40 44.72
N VAL A 76 -5.97 8.08 45.89
CA VAL A 76 -4.67 8.55 46.36
C VAL A 76 -3.76 7.35 46.56
N SER A 77 -2.58 7.42 45.95
CA SER A 77 -1.62 6.32 45.93
C SER A 77 -0.74 6.28 47.18
N LEU A 78 -0.53 5.10 47.76
CA LEU A 78 0.39 4.87 48.89
C LEU A 78 1.55 3.93 48.51
N GLN A 79 2.76 4.30 48.94
CA GLN A 79 3.97 3.48 48.79
C GLN A 79 4.12 2.45 49.92
N LYS A 80 5.20 1.66 49.88
CA LYS A 80 5.50 0.56 50.82
C LYS A 80 5.50 0.96 52.29
N ASP A 81 5.94 2.18 52.57
CA ASP A 81 6.16 2.67 53.93
C ASP A 81 4.99 3.54 54.41
N GLU A 82 3.80 3.33 53.84
CA GLU A 82 2.57 4.09 54.14
C GLU A 82 2.70 5.60 53.86
N THR A 83 3.70 5.96 53.05
CA THR A 83 3.94 7.30 52.54
C THR A 83 3.03 7.59 51.36
N VAL A 84 2.48 8.79 51.33
CA VAL A 84 1.65 9.25 50.23
C VAL A 84 2.53 9.50 49.00
N TYR A 85 2.13 8.96 47.86
CA TYR A 85 2.81 9.22 46.59
C TYR A 85 2.53 10.66 46.14
N PRO A 86 3.56 11.44 45.75
CA PRO A 86 3.41 12.89 45.52
C PRO A 86 2.61 13.28 44.27
N HIS A 87 2.33 12.35 43.36
CA HIS A 87 1.60 12.63 42.12
C HIS A 87 0.24 11.94 42.12
N LEU A 88 -0.78 12.66 41.69
CA LEU A 88 -2.14 12.11 41.53
C LEU A 88 -2.23 11.24 40.28
N LEU A 89 -3.15 10.27 40.31
CA LEU A 89 -3.41 9.37 39.20
C LEU A 89 -4.33 10.03 38.18
N ARG A 90 -3.98 9.95 36.90
CA ARG A 90 -4.84 10.33 35.79
C ARG A 90 -5.99 9.32 35.63
N PRO A 91 -7.23 9.77 35.34
CA PRO A 91 -8.38 8.88 35.27
C PRO A 91 -8.31 7.86 34.12
N GLU A 92 -7.53 8.11 33.07
CA GLU A 92 -7.30 7.23 31.92
C GLU A 92 -6.78 5.85 32.32
N LEU A 93 -6.11 5.73 33.48
CA LEU A 93 -5.67 4.46 34.03
C LEU A 93 -6.83 3.47 34.20
N PHE A 94 -8.01 3.97 34.55
CA PHE A 94 -9.19 3.18 34.88
C PHE A 94 -10.11 2.97 33.67
N LEU A 95 -9.87 3.66 32.56
CA LEU A 95 -10.74 3.71 31.40
C LEU A 95 -10.59 2.43 30.56
N TRP A 96 -11.67 1.68 30.39
CA TRP A 96 -11.75 0.45 29.58
C TRP A 96 -10.72 -0.64 29.94
N ARG A 97 -10.11 -0.56 31.12
CA ARG A 97 -9.06 -1.47 31.58
C ARG A 97 -9.50 -2.21 32.83
N SER A 98 -9.03 -3.45 32.95
CA SER A 98 -9.14 -4.24 34.18
C SER A 98 -7.81 -4.20 34.91
N LEU A 99 -7.83 -3.69 36.14
CA LEU A 99 -6.64 -3.56 36.97
C LEU A 99 -6.42 -4.82 37.82
N PRO A 100 -5.16 -5.18 38.14
CA PRO A 100 -4.87 -6.36 38.94
C PRO A 100 -5.40 -6.20 40.36
N ALA A 101 -6.14 -7.19 40.85
CA ALA A 101 -6.70 -7.18 42.20
C ALA A 101 -5.74 -7.73 43.28
N GLU A 102 -4.61 -8.33 42.89
CA GLU A 102 -3.66 -8.98 43.81
C GLU A 102 -2.36 -8.20 44.03
N HIS A 103 -2.20 -7.10 43.29
CA HIS A 103 -1.02 -6.24 43.30
C HIS A 103 -1.45 -4.77 43.35
N GLY A 104 -0.56 -3.90 43.82
CA GLY A 104 -0.77 -2.47 43.79
C GLY A 104 -0.88 -1.95 42.35
N LEU A 105 -1.47 -0.76 42.24
CA LEU A 105 -1.71 -0.09 40.96
C LEU A 105 -0.39 0.05 40.16
N PRO A 106 -0.45 -0.15 38.82
CA PRO A 106 0.72 0.03 37.98
C PRO A 106 1.10 1.51 37.92
N LEU A 107 2.37 1.80 38.20
CA LEU A 107 2.95 3.13 38.12
C LEU A 107 3.64 3.29 36.77
N LYS A 108 2.90 3.80 35.78
CA LYS A 108 3.49 4.32 34.55
C LYS A 108 3.36 5.84 34.54
N GLU A 109 4.40 6.53 34.08
CA GLU A 109 4.43 7.99 34.05
C GLU A 109 3.27 8.59 33.23
N GLU A 110 2.84 7.90 32.17
CA GLU A 110 1.70 8.30 31.32
C GLU A 110 0.37 8.46 32.09
N PHE A 111 0.23 7.79 33.24
CA PHE A 111 -0.98 7.83 34.09
C PHE A 111 -0.81 8.70 35.33
N LEU A 112 0.20 9.57 35.37
CA LEU A 112 0.44 10.47 36.48
C LEU A 112 0.32 11.93 36.05
N TYR A 113 -0.26 12.75 36.91
CA TYR A 113 -0.11 14.20 36.77
C TYR A 113 1.31 14.61 37.13
N HIS A 114 1.95 15.42 36.27
CA HIS A 114 3.34 15.84 36.47
C HIS A 114 3.56 16.74 37.70
N LYS A 115 2.51 17.38 38.24
CA LYS A 115 2.61 18.26 39.41
C LYS A 115 2.73 17.42 40.69
N ASP A 116 3.77 17.69 41.48
CA ASP A 116 3.88 17.19 42.85
C ASP A 116 2.98 18.03 43.75
N PHE A 117 1.91 17.42 44.28
CA PHE A 117 0.93 18.15 45.07
C PHE A 117 1.41 18.48 46.50
N THR A 118 2.46 17.81 46.99
CA THR A 118 2.97 17.98 48.36
C THR A 118 3.63 19.34 48.57
N HIS A 119 4.09 19.97 47.48
CA HIS A 119 4.78 21.25 47.48
C HIS A 119 3.92 22.44 47.02
N LEU A 120 2.68 22.21 46.59
CA LEU A 120 1.80 23.28 46.11
C LEU A 120 1.36 24.20 47.25
N SER A 121 1.15 25.49 46.96
CA SER A 121 0.43 26.41 47.85
C SER A 121 -1.07 26.05 47.91
N ALA A 122 -1.83 26.61 48.86
CA ALA A 122 -3.27 26.34 48.99
C ALA A 122 -4.02 26.64 47.68
N GLU A 123 -3.76 27.80 47.08
CA GLU A 123 -4.39 28.22 45.82
C GLU A 123 -3.95 27.35 44.63
N GLN A 124 -2.67 26.98 44.55
CA GLN A 124 -2.18 26.07 43.51
C GLN A 124 -2.78 24.68 43.61
N LEU A 125 -2.94 24.17 44.85
CA LEU A 125 -3.59 22.90 45.10
C LEU A 125 -5.07 22.96 44.70
N TYR A 126 -5.78 24.02 45.09
CA TYR A 126 -7.17 24.23 44.68
C TYR A 126 -7.32 24.15 43.16
N ARG A 127 -6.55 24.95 42.40
CA ARG A 127 -6.61 24.90 40.92
C ARG A 127 -6.23 23.52 40.35
N HIS A 128 -5.24 22.85 40.94
CA HIS A 128 -4.82 21.53 40.49
C HIS A 128 -5.91 20.47 40.71
N ILE A 129 -6.52 20.44 41.90
CA ILE A 129 -7.59 19.50 42.25
C ILE A 129 -8.84 19.75 41.40
N GLY A 130 -9.16 21.01 41.10
CA GLY A 130 -10.25 21.35 40.19
C GLY A 130 -10.08 20.68 38.83
N HIS A 131 -8.91 20.87 38.20
CA HIS A 131 -8.58 20.22 36.92
C HIS A 131 -8.62 18.68 37.00
N VAL A 132 -8.09 18.09 38.07
CA VAL A 132 -8.13 16.63 38.26
C VAL A 132 -9.58 16.15 38.33
N LEU A 133 -10.43 16.81 39.12
CA LEU A 133 -11.82 16.40 39.26
C LEU A 133 -12.61 16.59 37.95
N GLU A 134 -12.34 17.66 37.18
CA GLU A 134 -12.89 17.85 35.82
C GLU A 134 -12.53 16.67 34.89
N ASP A 135 -11.26 16.23 34.88
CA ASP A 135 -10.82 15.07 34.10
C ASP A 135 -11.56 13.79 34.52
N TYR A 136 -11.68 13.53 35.83
CA TYR A 136 -12.41 12.37 36.34
C TYR A 136 -13.89 12.43 35.97
N MET A 137 -14.49 13.62 35.94
CA MET A 137 -15.89 13.80 35.55
C MET A 137 -16.13 13.57 34.08
N PHE A 138 -15.26 14.12 33.23
CA PHE A 138 -15.32 13.89 31.81
C PHE A 138 -15.14 12.40 31.49
N LEU A 139 -14.13 11.74 32.06
CA LEU A 139 -13.92 10.31 31.81
C LEU A 139 -14.97 9.40 32.43
N ALA A 140 -15.58 9.80 33.55
CA ALA A 140 -16.74 9.08 34.07
C ALA A 140 -17.89 9.06 33.06
N ASP A 141 -18.16 10.19 32.39
CA ASP A 141 -19.16 10.24 31.32
C ASP A 141 -18.74 9.45 30.08
N VAL A 142 -17.47 9.53 29.66
CA VAL A 142 -16.91 8.74 28.54
C VAL A 142 -17.01 7.22 28.81
N SER A 143 -16.75 6.80 30.05
CA SER A 143 -16.70 5.38 30.44
C SER A 143 -18.03 4.64 30.33
N LYS A 144 -19.16 5.36 30.24
CA LYS A 144 -20.50 4.78 30.06
C LYS A 144 -20.62 3.99 28.76
N HIS A 145 -19.75 4.26 27.79
CA HIS A 145 -19.68 3.56 26.52
C HIS A 145 -18.30 2.91 26.33
N THR A 146 -18.25 1.88 25.49
CA THR A 146 -17.00 1.18 25.18
C THR A 146 -16.10 2.00 24.26
N ARG A 147 -14.83 1.62 24.16
CA ARG A 147 -13.87 2.23 23.23
C ARG A 147 -14.36 2.18 21.79
N GLU A 148 -14.90 1.04 21.36
CA GLU A 148 -15.40 0.81 20.01
C GLU A 148 -16.61 1.71 19.70
N HIS A 149 -17.45 1.96 20.70
CA HIS A 149 -18.56 2.90 20.55
C HIS A 149 -18.04 4.30 20.22
N TRP A 150 -17.06 4.80 20.96
CA TRP A 150 -16.48 6.13 20.68
C TRP A 150 -15.78 6.19 19.34
N LEU A 151 -14.98 5.17 18.98
CA LEU A 151 -14.35 5.13 17.66
C LEU A 151 -15.38 5.16 16.53
N LYS A 152 -16.50 4.44 16.68
CA LYS A 152 -17.59 4.50 15.72
C LYS A 152 -18.22 5.89 15.64
N ARG A 153 -18.50 6.54 16.78
CA ARG A 153 -19.04 7.91 16.80
C ARG A 153 -18.10 8.92 16.16
N ILE A 154 -16.80 8.78 16.38
CA ILE A 154 -15.76 9.62 15.80
C ILE A 154 -15.74 9.44 14.28
N ALA A 155 -15.75 8.18 13.80
CA ALA A 155 -15.82 7.88 12.37
C ALA A 155 -17.11 8.42 11.73
N ASP A 156 -18.27 8.22 12.37
CA ASP A 156 -19.55 8.75 11.90
C ASP A 156 -19.51 10.29 11.81
N ALA A 157 -18.91 10.98 12.78
CA ALA A 157 -18.78 12.43 12.76
C ALA A 157 -17.79 12.92 11.69
N PHE A 158 -16.69 12.19 11.47
CA PHE A 158 -15.74 12.45 10.39
C PHE A 158 -16.43 12.36 9.02
N HIS A 159 -17.16 11.29 8.74
CA HIS A 159 -17.88 11.11 7.46
C HIS A 159 -19.03 12.09 7.26
N ASN A 160 -19.53 12.67 8.34
CA ASN A 160 -20.56 13.72 8.30
C ASN A 160 -19.98 15.13 8.18
N ASP A 161 -18.67 15.29 8.28
CA ASP A 161 -18.02 16.59 8.17
C ASP A 161 -18.23 17.18 6.75
N PRO A 162 -18.56 18.48 6.63
CA PRO A 162 -18.82 19.10 5.33
C PRO A 162 -17.64 19.01 4.35
N LEU A 163 -16.39 19.06 4.84
CA LEU A 163 -15.21 18.92 3.98
C LEU A 163 -15.14 17.49 3.43
N ILE A 164 -15.34 16.48 4.27
CA ILE A 164 -15.28 15.07 3.85
C ILE A 164 -16.38 14.75 2.84
N ARG A 165 -17.60 15.27 3.05
CA ARG A 165 -18.68 15.17 2.06
C ARG A 165 -18.29 15.80 0.72
N LEU A 166 -17.69 16.99 0.76
CA LEU A 166 -17.20 17.67 -0.44
C LEU A 166 -16.12 16.85 -1.16
N ILE A 167 -15.20 16.20 -0.42
CA ILE A 167 -14.18 15.30 -1.00
C ILE A 167 -14.86 14.17 -1.77
N HIS A 168 -15.86 13.50 -1.18
CA HIS A 168 -16.60 12.43 -1.85
C HIS A 168 -17.37 12.93 -3.07
N GLU A 169 -18.05 14.07 -2.97
CA GLU A 169 -18.78 14.67 -4.10
C GLU A 169 -17.86 15.06 -5.26
N LYS A 170 -16.63 15.49 -4.97
CA LYS A 170 -15.63 15.93 -5.95
C LYS A 170 -14.57 14.89 -6.25
N ARG A 171 -14.73 13.64 -5.81
CA ARG A 171 -13.71 12.58 -5.91
C ARG A 171 -13.15 12.42 -7.32
N GLU A 172 -14.03 12.27 -8.32
CA GLU A 172 -13.61 12.11 -9.72
C GLU A 172 -12.77 13.30 -10.21
N VAL A 173 -13.14 14.54 -9.82
CA VAL A 173 -12.40 15.75 -10.20
C VAL A 173 -11.05 15.81 -9.50
N ILE A 174 -10.99 15.52 -8.19
CA ILE A 174 -9.78 15.50 -7.38
C ILE A 174 -8.78 14.50 -7.97
N GLU A 175 -9.21 13.26 -8.20
CA GLU A 175 -8.38 12.21 -8.81
C GLU A 175 -7.92 12.62 -10.21
N SER A 176 -8.82 13.19 -11.03
CA SER A 176 -8.46 13.67 -12.36
C SER A 176 -7.41 14.79 -12.33
N VAL A 177 -7.46 15.70 -11.36
CA VAL A 177 -6.45 16.74 -11.16
C VAL A 177 -5.10 16.12 -10.81
N GLU A 178 -5.05 15.15 -9.89
CA GLU A 178 -3.80 14.46 -9.52
C GLU A 178 -3.20 13.72 -10.70
N THR A 179 -4.00 12.93 -11.40
CA THR A 179 -3.58 12.16 -12.57
C THR A 179 -3.07 13.08 -13.68
N MET A 180 -3.82 14.15 -13.99
CA MET A 180 -3.38 15.10 -15.01
C MET A 180 -2.12 15.85 -14.61
N ASN A 181 -1.96 16.22 -13.34
CA ASN A 181 -0.77 16.94 -12.87
C ASN A 181 0.53 16.15 -13.17
N GLN A 182 0.45 14.82 -13.11
CA GLN A 182 1.54 13.89 -13.38
C GLN A 182 1.61 13.42 -14.85
N SER A 183 0.57 13.67 -15.65
CA SER A 183 0.46 13.17 -17.02
C SER A 183 1.47 13.80 -17.99
N ALA A 184 2.03 12.95 -18.87
CA ALA A 184 2.90 13.37 -19.96
C ALA A 184 2.18 14.25 -20.99
N LEU A 185 0.84 14.15 -21.10
CA LEU A 185 0.03 14.97 -22.01
C LEU A 185 0.22 16.48 -21.79
N LEU A 186 0.54 16.89 -20.56
CA LEU A 186 0.78 18.30 -20.24
C LEU A 186 1.93 18.91 -21.02
N SER A 187 2.92 18.10 -21.43
CA SER A 187 4.06 18.54 -22.23
C SER A 187 3.73 18.85 -23.68
N VAL A 188 2.59 18.36 -24.18
CA VAL A 188 2.14 18.51 -25.58
C VAL A 188 1.26 19.75 -25.75
N LEU A 189 0.76 20.31 -24.66
CA LEU A 189 -0.11 21.50 -24.68
C LEU A 189 0.69 22.75 -25.08
N LYS A 190 0.07 23.59 -25.92
CA LYS A 190 0.72 24.69 -26.65
C LYS A 190 1.22 25.84 -25.76
N TYR A 191 0.66 26.01 -24.54
CA TYR A 191 0.94 27.14 -23.65
C TYR A 191 1.57 26.66 -22.33
N PRO A 192 2.90 26.48 -22.28
CA PRO A 192 3.57 25.95 -21.09
C PRO A 192 3.46 26.88 -19.87
N GLU A 193 3.30 28.19 -20.08
CA GLU A 193 3.10 29.16 -19.00
C GLU A 193 1.76 28.95 -18.29
N ASP A 194 0.67 28.74 -19.06
CA ASP A 194 -0.66 28.47 -18.51
C ASP A 194 -0.69 27.14 -17.74
N ILE A 195 0.02 26.13 -18.26
CA ILE A 195 0.18 24.83 -17.59
C ILE A 195 1.00 24.97 -16.30
N SER A 196 2.11 25.70 -16.34
CA SER A 196 2.93 25.94 -15.16
C SER A 196 2.14 26.70 -14.09
N TYR A 197 1.36 27.69 -14.49
CA TYR A 197 0.48 28.43 -13.59
C TYR A 197 -0.61 27.53 -13.00
N TRP A 198 -1.24 26.69 -13.82
CA TRP A 198 -2.23 25.72 -13.36
C TRP A 198 -1.63 24.74 -12.35
N ARG A 199 -0.46 24.14 -12.63
CA ARG A 199 0.26 23.23 -11.72
C ARG A 199 0.58 23.87 -10.37
N HIS A 200 1.13 25.09 -10.39
CA HIS A 200 1.41 25.83 -9.16
C HIS A 200 0.14 26.07 -8.34
N ARG A 201 -0.99 26.36 -8.99
CA ARG A 201 -2.26 26.50 -8.27
C ARG A 201 -2.81 25.17 -7.75
N VAL A 202 -2.62 24.07 -8.47
CA VAL A 202 -3.03 22.73 -8.03
C VAL A 202 -2.41 22.41 -6.67
N GLU A 203 -1.13 22.70 -6.43
CA GLU A 203 -0.49 22.48 -5.12
C GLU A 203 -1.24 23.17 -3.97
N ILE A 204 -1.72 24.39 -4.19
CA ILE A 204 -2.44 25.18 -3.18
C ILE A 204 -3.88 24.68 -3.02
N VAL A 205 -4.55 24.37 -4.14
CA VAL A 205 -5.96 23.97 -4.14
C VAL A 205 -6.15 22.56 -3.61
N MET A 206 -5.19 21.66 -3.85
CA MET A 206 -5.26 20.26 -3.42
C MET A 206 -4.96 20.05 -1.94
N ARG A 207 -4.37 21.03 -1.24
CA ARG A 207 -3.98 20.90 0.18
C ARG A 207 -5.08 20.36 1.11
N PRO A 208 -6.33 20.88 1.09
CA PRO A 208 -7.40 20.37 1.97
C PRO A 208 -7.77 18.91 1.67
N TYR A 209 -7.64 18.51 0.41
CA TYR A 209 -7.99 17.17 -0.07
C TYR A 209 -6.89 16.16 0.25
N ARG A 210 -5.62 16.56 0.10
CA ARG A 210 -4.43 15.75 0.42
C ARG A 210 -4.17 15.60 1.92
N ALA A 211 -4.73 16.49 2.75
CA ALA A 211 -4.60 16.42 4.20
C ALA A 211 -5.35 15.22 4.81
N MET A 212 -6.29 14.63 4.08
CA MET A 212 -7.10 13.51 4.55
C MET A 212 -6.53 12.19 4.00
N PRO A 213 -6.18 11.21 4.87
CA PRO A 213 -5.68 9.92 4.40
C PRO A 213 -6.74 9.13 3.62
N GLU A 214 -6.34 8.50 2.50
CA GLU A 214 -7.24 7.68 1.67
C GLU A 214 -7.92 6.56 2.47
N ASP A 215 -7.18 5.87 3.34
CA ASP A 215 -7.73 4.81 4.19
C ASP A 215 -8.88 5.26 5.11
N TRP A 216 -8.94 6.56 5.45
CA TRP A 216 -10.04 7.14 6.21
C TRP A 216 -11.23 7.51 5.31
N LEU A 217 -10.97 7.93 4.07
CA LEU A 217 -11.98 8.28 3.09
C LEU A 217 -12.70 7.04 2.54
N ASP A 218 -11.98 5.96 2.24
CA ASP A 218 -12.55 4.77 1.60
C ASP A 218 -13.39 3.88 2.53
N GLY A 219 -13.30 4.10 3.84
CA GLY A 219 -14.09 3.34 4.82
C GLY A 219 -15.56 3.73 4.76
N GLU A 220 -16.42 2.95 4.09
CA GLU A 220 -17.85 3.25 3.90
C GLU A 220 -18.61 3.69 5.18
N LYS A 221 -18.18 3.25 6.37
CA LYS A 221 -18.72 3.63 7.70
C LYS A 221 -17.70 3.56 8.85
N GLY A 222 -16.41 3.63 8.54
CA GLY A 222 -15.35 3.37 9.52
C GLY A 222 -14.18 4.32 9.40
N SER A 223 -13.34 4.35 10.43
CA SER A 223 -11.98 4.88 10.33
C SER A 223 -11.06 3.82 9.73
N CYS A 224 -9.83 4.22 9.38
CA CYS A 224 -8.86 3.25 8.86
C CYS A 224 -8.58 2.11 9.86
N SER A 225 -8.22 0.93 9.34
CA SER A 225 -8.13 -0.33 10.11
C SER A 225 -7.04 -0.38 11.19
N HIS A 226 -6.10 0.56 11.16
CA HIS A 226 -4.97 0.64 12.10
C HIS A 226 -5.42 0.82 13.56
N GLU A 227 -4.53 0.55 14.52
CA GLU A 227 -4.78 0.89 15.92
C GLU A 227 -4.87 2.42 16.09
N LYS A 228 -5.68 2.86 17.07
CA LYS A 228 -5.97 4.28 17.34
C LYS A 228 -5.65 4.62 18.78
N GLU A 229 -4.98 5.73 18.98
CA GLU A 229 -4.75 6.27 20.30
C GLU A 229 -5.80 7.33 20.59
N LEU A 230 -6.38 7.28 21.79
CA LEU A 230 -7.39 8.25 22.24
C LEU A 230 -6.82 9.03 23.42
N HIS A 231 -6.72 10.35 23.25
CA HIS A 231 -6.39 11.29 24.30
C HIS A 231 -7.61 12.15 24.64
N PHE A 232 -7.75 12.53 25.90
CA PHE A 232 -8.95 13.17 26.41
C PHE A 232 -8.59 14.54 26.96
N ASP A 233 -9.35 15.56 26.56
CA ASP A 233 -9.25 16.91 27.08
C ASP A 233 -10.60 17.30 27.69
N SER A 234 -10.64 17.36 29.02
CA SER A 234 -11.84 17.65 29.78
C SER A 234 -12.26 19.12 29.69
N HIS A 235 -11.31 20.04 29.49
CA HIS A 235 -11.58 21.48 29.43
C HIS A 235 -12.39 21.84 28.20
N HIS A 236 -12.02 21.27 27.05
CA HIS A 236 -12.74 21.43 25.79
C HIS A 236 -13.78 20.32 25.55
N ARG A 237 -13.83 19.31 26.42
CA ARG A 237 -14.67 18.11 26.29
C ARG A 237 -14.47 17.42 24.94
N THR A 238 -13.20 17.28 24.53
CA THR A 238 -12.80 16.69 23.26
C THR A 238 -12.08 15.35 23.46
N ILE A 239 -12.22 14.49 22.46
CA ILE A 239 -11.47 13.24 22.32
C ILE A 239 -10.57 13.39 21.10
N CYS A 240 -9.26 13.51 21.31
CA CYS A 240 -8.28 13.47 20.24
C CYS A 240 -8.07 12.00 19.82
N CYS A 241 -8.32 11.71 18.55
CA CYS A 241 -8.12 10.40 17.95
C CYS A 241 -6.93 10.46 17.00
N SER A 242 -5.89 9.70 17.31
CA SER A 242 -4.63 9.69 16.58
C SER A 242 -4.36 8.32 15.98
N CYS A 243 -3.79 8.30 14.77
CA CYS A 243 -3.39 7.10 14.06
C CYS A 243 -1.95 7.23 13.60
N GLU A 244 -1.01 6.55 14.27
CA GLU A 244 0.42 6.65 13.95
C GLU A 244 0.76 6.20 12.52
N ILE A 245 0.10 5.15 12.01
CA ILE A 245 0.38 4.61 10.67
C ILE A 245 -0.06 5.58 9.55
N CYS A 246 -1.13 6.34 9.78
CA CYS A 246 -1.65 7.29 8.81
C CYS A 246 -1.10 8.70 9.02
N ASP A 247 -0.30 8.91 10.08
CA ASP A 247 0.15 10.24 10.54
C ASP A 247 -1.00 11.26 10.60
N PHE A 248 -2.13 10.84 11.16
CA PHE A 248 -3.38 11.61 11.13
C PHE A 248 -4.02 11.69 12.50
N HIS A 249 -4.50 12.87 12.86
CA HIS A 249 -5.22 13.11 14.09
C HIS A 249 -6.40 14.06 13.88
N LEU A 250 -7.45 13.85 14.66
CA LEU A 250 -8.66 14.68 14.65
C LEU A 250 -9.20 14.83 16.07
N TYR A 251 -9.92 15.92 16.30
CA TYR A 251 -10.51 16.24 17.59
C TYR A 251 -12.03 16.09 17.52
N TYR A 252 -12.58 15.15 18.28
CA TYR A 252 -14.01 14.94 18.36
C TYR A 252 -14.62 15.71 19.54
N HIS A 253 -15.56 16.60 19.25
CA HIS A 253 -16.27 17.42 20.25
C HIS A 253 -17.46 16.65 20.80
N VAL A 254 -17.37 16.18 22.06
CA VAL A 254 -18.34 15.25 22.63
C VAL A 254 -19.74 15.84 22.71
N ASP A 255 -19.87 17.12 23.03
CA ASP A 255 -21.19 17.75 23.22
C ASP A 255 -21.86 18.16 21.90
N HIS A 256 -21.06 18.45 20.87
CA HIS A 256 -21.55 18.92 19.57
C HIS A 256 -21.65 17.81 18.51
N HIS A 257 -21.01 16.67 18.76
CA HIS A 257 -20.93 15.54 17.82
C HIS A 257 -20.34 15.91 16.45
N CYS A 258 -19.36 16.81 16.44
CA CYS A 258 -18.60 17.19 15.26
C CYS A 258 -17.11 16.88 15.46
N VAL A 259 -16.36 16.91 14.36
CA VAL A 259 -14.90 16.81 14.37
C VAL A 259 -14.28 18.15 13.98
N SER A 260 -13.06 18.39 14.44
CA SER A 260 -12.18 19.42 13.92
C SER A 260 -10.82 18.81 13.61
N PHE A 261 -10.11 19.42 12.67
CA PHE A 261 -8.77 18.99 12.24
C PHE A 261 -7.71 19.95 12.80
N GLU A 262 -6.43 19.61 12.65
CA GLU A 262 -5.34 20.51 13.05
C GLU A 262 -5.31 21.80 12.21
N GLU A 263 -5.58 21.65 10.91
CA GLU A 263 -5.75 22.77 9.98
C GLU A 263 -7.25 23.04 9.74
N ASP A 264 -7.67 24.28 9.95
CA ASP A 264 -9.01 24.72 9.60
C ASP A 264 -9.10 25.02 8.10
N PHE A 265 -9.98 24.29 7.41
CA PHE A 265 -10.25 24.48 6.00
C PHE A 265 -11.62 25.12 5.76
N ASP A 266 -11.62 26.24 5.03
CA ASP A 266 -12.84 26.87 4.54
C ASP A 266 -13.42 26.05 3.36
N VAL A 267 -14.53 25.37 3.62
CA VAL A 267 -15.19 24.44 2.69
C VAL A 267 -15.71 25.15 1.45
N GLU A 268 -16.35 26.32 1.60
CA GLU A 268 -16.86 27.11 0.46
C GLU A 268 -15.71 27.55 -0.44
N ARG A 269 -14.59 27.97 0.18
CA ARG A 269 -13.40 28.36 -0.55
C ARG A 269 -12.72 27.19 -1.23
N ALA A 270 -12.68 26.02 -0.59
CA ALA A 270 -12.14 24.79 -1.17
C ALA A 270 -12.94 24.38 -2.42
N GLU A 271 -14.27 24.32 -2.32
CA GLU A 271 -15.17 24.02 -3.43
C GLU A 271 -14.98 25.00 -4.60
N LYS A 272 -15.03 26.31 -4.31
CA LYS A 272 -14.86 27.35 -5.34
C LYS A 272 -13.51 27.23 -6.04
N ARG A 273 -12.45 26.92 -5.30
CA ARG A 273 -11.10 26.74 -5.83
C ARG A 273 -11.02 25.50 -6.73
N MET A 274 -11.61 24.38 -6.31
CA MET A 274 -11.66 23.16 -7.12
C MET A 274 -12.39 23.40 -8.44
N ASN A 275 -13.58 23.99 -8.40
CA ASN A 275 -14.35 24.35 -9.60
C ASN A 275 -13.55 25.30 -10.52
N THR A 276 -12.78 26.22 -9.94
CA THR A 276 -11.92 27.13 -10.71
C THR A 276 -10.78 26.38 -11.40
N ILE A 277 -10.13 25.43 -10.73
CA ILE A 277 -9.03 24.63 -11.29
C ILE A 277 -9.51 23.74 -12.44
N GLU A 278 -10.67 23.10 -12.27
CA GLU A 278 -11.29 22.32 -13.34
C GLU A 278 -11.59 23.22 -14.55
N LYS A 279 -12.27 24.35 -14.32
CA LYS A 279 -12.61 25.29 -15.40
C LYS A 279 -11.37 25.78 -16.14
N GLN A 280 -10.32 26.16 -15.41
CA GLN A 280 -9.08 26.62 -16.02
C GLN A 280 -8.41 25.54 -16.86
N PHE A 281 -8.38 24.30 -16.39
CA PHE A 281 -7.85 23.20 -17.18
C PHE A 281 -8.63 23.02 -18.48
N ASN A 282 -9.96 23.02 -18.39
CA ASN A 282 -10.84 22.88 -19.55
C ASN A 282 -10.64 24.02 -20.56
N GLU A 283 -10.52 25.26 -20.09
CA GLU A 283 -10.21 26.43 -20.95
C GLU A 283 -8.86 26.25 -21.67
N ILE A 284 -7.83 25.73 -20.99
CA ILE A 284 -6.54 25.44 -21.61
C ILE A 284 -6.68 24.31 -22.64
N ALA A 285 -7.37 23.22 -22.31
CA ALA A 285 -7.58 22.08 -23.21
C ALA A 285 -8.36 22.48 -24.48
N GLU A 286 -9.38 23.33 -24.35
CA GLU A 286 -10.18 23.84 -25.47
C GLU A 286 -9.35 24.63 -26.48
N GLN A 287 -8.34 25.37 -26.03
CA GLN A 287 -7.43 26.09 -26.92
C GLN A 287 -6.48 25.15 -27.69
N ASN A 288 -6.41 23.87 -27.32
CA ASN A 288 -5.56 22.85 -27.90
C ASN A 288 -6.33 21.89 -28.83
N THR A 289 -7.24 22.43 -29.66
CA THR A 289 -8.11 21.64 -30.57
C THR A 289 -7.36 20.59 -31.39
N ARG A 290 -6.18 20.93 -31.92
CA ARG A 290 -5.34 20.00 -32.68
C ARG A 290 -4.99 18.73 -31.89
N LEU A 291 -4.62 18.85 -30.61
CA LEU A 291 -4.31 17.69 -29.78
C LEU A 291 -5.55 16.82 -29.56
N LEU A 292 -6.70 17.46 -29.31
CA LEU A 292 -7.96 16.75 -29.12
C LEU A 292 -8.35 15.96 -30.39
N ASP A 293 -8.21 16.57 -31.56
CA ASP A 293 -8.46 15.91 -32.84
C ASP A 293 -7.47 14.75 -33.08
N GLN A 294 -6.19 14.93 -32.71
CA GLN A 294 -5.18 13.87 -32.81
C GLN A 294 -5.50 12.69 -31.90
N LEU A 295 -5.99 12.93 -30.68
CA LEU A 295 -6.44 11.87 -29.76
C LEU A 295 -7.65 11.11 -30.33
N ASP A 296 -8.62 11.81 -30.90
CA ASP A 296 -9.78 11.19 -31.56
C ASP A 296 -9.36 10.36 -32.80
N GLN A 297 -8.42 10.88 -33.60
CA GLN A 297 -7.83 10.14 -34.73
C GLN A 297 -7.09 8.89 -34.28
N LEU A 298 -6.26 8.98 -33.23
CA LEU A 298 -5.51 7.86 -32.67
C LEU A 298 -6.45 6.79 -32.10
N ARG A 299 -7.53 7.20 -31.44
CA ARG A 299 -8.59 6.28 -30.97
C ARG A 299 -9.29 5.57 -32.13
N ALA A 300 -9.62 6.29 -33.20
CA ALA A 300 -10.22 5.71 -34.40
C ALA A 300 -9.26 4.72 -35.09
N LEU A 301 -7.97 5.05 -35.13
CA LEU A 301 -6.91 4.20 -35.66
C LEU A 301 -6.79 2.89 -34.88
N ARG A 302 -6.71 2.98 -33.54
CA ARG A 302 -6.69 1.82 -32.66
C ARG A 302 -7.91 0.94 -32.87
N LYS A 303 -9.11 1.52 -32.98
CA LYS A 303 -10.34 0.77 -33.23
C LYS A 303 -10.31 0.03 -34.57
N LYS A 304 -9.71 0.61 -35.61
CA LYS A 304 -9.53 -0.05 -36.92
C LYS A 304 -8.54 -1.23 -36.83
N LEU A 305 -7.40 -1.06 -36.15
CA LEU A 305 -6.42 -2.13 -35.98
C LEU A 305 -6.91 -3.25 -35.07
N ALA A 306 -7.73 -2.92 -34.06
CA ALA A 306 -8.30 -3.91 -33.14
C ALA A 306 -9.13 -5.00 -33.87
N ALA A 307 -9.70 -4.69 -35.03
CA ALA A 307 -10.41 -5.68 -35.84
C ALA A 307 -9.47 -6.78 -36.38
N ALA A 308 -8.20 -6.46 -36.61
CA ALA A 308 -7.17 -7.38 -37.09
C ALA A 308 -6.14 -7.73 -36.00
N ALA A 309 -6.48 -7.53 -34.72
CA ALA A 309 -5.55 -7.71 -33.60
C ALA A 309 -4.90 -9.10 -33.60
N ASN A 310 -5.69 -10.17 -33.75
CA ASN A 310 -5.17 -11.54 -33.72
C ASN A 310 -4.08 -11.77 -34.78
N THR A 311 -4.30 -11.32 -36.02
CA THR A 311 -3.32 -11.47 -37.11
C THR A 311 -2.07 -10.62 -36.89
N LEU A 312 -2.23 -9.45 -36.28
CA LEU A 312 -1.11 -8.55 -35.96
C LEU A 312 -0.29 -9.07 -34.77
N ASP A 313 -0.93 -9.62 -33.75
CA ASP A 313 -0.26 -10.30 -32.63
C ASP A 313 0.50 -11.53 -33.16
N GLU A 314 -0.11 -12.35 -34.02
CA GLU A 314 0.57 -13.47 -34.69
C GLU A 314 1.77 -13.01 -35.53
N SER A 315 1.66 -11.86 -36.20
CA SER A 315 2.78 -11.26 -36.95
C SER A 315 3.90 -10.81 -36.02
N LEU A 316 3.59 -10.21 -34.85
CA LEU A 316 4.58 -9.83 -33.85
C LEU A 316 5.28 -11.05 -33.24
N ASP A 317 4.53 -12.12 -32.96
CA ASP A 317 5.09 -13.38 -32.46
C ASP A 317 6.01 -14.03 -33.51
N THR A 318 5.62 -13.97 -34.78
CA THR A 318 6.44 -14.44 -35.91
C THR A 318 7.73 -13.63 -36.03
N VAL A 319 7.68 -12.30 -35.88
CA VAL A 319 8.89 -11.45 -35.83
C VAL A 319 9.80 -11.89 -34.70
N GLN A 320 9.28 -12.05 -33.47
CA GLN A 320 10.09 -12.49 -32.33
C GLN A 320 10.74 -13.85 -32.59
N LEU A 321 10.03 -14.76 -33.28
CA LEU A 321 10.57 -16.06 -33.64
C LEU A 321 11.71 -15.93 -34.66
N ILE A 322 11.55 -15.14 -35.72
CA ILE A 322 12.62 -14.89 -36.70
C ILE A 322 13.85 -14.24 -36.04
N GLU A 323 13.64 -13.24 -35.16
CA GLU A 323 14.73 -12.59 -34.42
C GLU A 323 15.51 -13.59 -33.55
N ARG A 324 14.81 -14.56 -32.95
CA ARG A 324 15.44 -15.66 -32.18
C ARG A 324 16.26 -16.58 -33.06
N TYR A 325 15.77 -16.95 -34.25
CA TYR A 325 16.53 -17.78 -35.20
C TYR A 325 17.77 -17.08 -35.76
N GLN A 326 17.67 -15.80 -36.13
CA GLN A 326 18.78 -15.03 -36.72
C GLN A 326 19.73 -14.40 -35.69
N GLN A 327 19.33 -14.36 -34.40
CA GLN A 327 20.01 -13.59 -33.35
C GLN A 327 20.22 -12.11 -33.72
N GLN A 328 19.34 -11.57 -34.56
CA GLN A 328 19.37 -10.21 -35.06
C GLN A 328 17.97 -9.60 -34.94
N ARG A 329 17.89 -8.33 -34.53
CA ARG A 329 16.62 -7.62 -34.46
C ARG A 329 16.13 -7.23 -35.85
N ILE A 330 14.84 -7.44 -36.10
CA ILE A 330 14.15 -6.98 -37.29
C ILE A 330 13.78 -5.51 -37.07
N ASP A 331 14.02 -4.68 -38.08
CA ASP A 331 13.52 -3.31 -38.05
C ASP A 331 12.02 -3.31 -38.40
N LEU A 332 11.17 -3.11 -37.39
CA LEU A 332 9.72 -3.03 -37.59
C LEU A 332 9.31 -1.88 -38.51
N GLN A 333 10.17 -0.88 -38.75
CA GLN A 333 9.88 0.19 -39.72
C GLN A 333 9.72 -0.32 -41.16
N GLU A 334 10.28 -1.49 -41.49
CA GLU A 334 10.04 -2.18 -42.77
C GLU A 334 8.60 -2.68 -42.90
N TYR A 335 7.89 -2.83 -41.78
CA TYR A 335 6.50 -3.26 -41.67
C TYR A 335 5.63 -2.17 -41.01
N PRO A 336 5.29 -1.07 -41.72
CA PRO A 336 4.68 0.12 -41.11
C PRO A 336 3.41 -0.13 -40.29
N VAL A 337 2.56 -1.08 -40.71
CA VAL A 337 1.33 -1.41 -39.98
C VAL A 337 1.59 -2.21 -38.71
N LEU A 338 2.63 -3.04 -38.72
CA LEU A 338 3.07 -3.79 -37.56
C LEU A 338 3.76 -2.89 -36.53
N ASP A 339 4.65 -1.97 -36.97
CA ASP A 339 5.28 -0.95 -36.11
C ASP A 339 4.23 -0.08 -35.42
N MET A 340 3.27 0.42 -36.19
CA MET A 340 2.15 1.20 -35.68
C MET A 340 1.34 0.42 -34.64
N TYR A 341 0.94 -0.82 -34.95
CA TYR A 341 0.18 -1.64 -34.01
C TYR A 341 0.95 -1.87 -32.71
N ASN A 342 2.24 -2.20 -32.80
CA ASN A 342 3.10 -2.41 -31.65
C ASN A 342 3.17 -1.18 -30.74
N LYS A 343 3.22 0.03 -31.33
CA LYS A 343 3.26 1.30 -30.58
C LYS A 343 1.92 1.72 -29.98
N ILE A 344 0.78 1.28 -30.54
CA ILE A 344 -0.56 1.74 -30.08
C ILE A 344 -1.39 0.69 -29.34
N LYS A 345 -0.99 -0.59 -29.32
CA LYS A 345 -1.81 -1.67 -28.74
C LYS A 345 -2.13 -1.46 -27.25
N HIS A 346 -1.18 -0.88 -26.49
CA HIS A 346 -1.30 -0.61 -25.06
C HIS A 346 -1.89 0.76 -24.71
N ILE A 347 -2.12 1.64 -25.68
CA ILE A 347 -2.59 3.01 -25.45
C ILE A 347 -4.08 3.04 -25.16
N THR A 348 -4.50 3.59 -24.02
CA THR A 348 -5.92 3.75 -23.67
C THR A 348 -6.41 5.17 -23.95
N ILE A 349 -7.42 5.30 -24.82
CA ILE A 349 -8.10 6.58 -25.10
C ILE A 349 -9.61 6.35 -25.00
N PRO A 350 -10.26 6.84 -23.92
CA PRO A 350 -11.68 6.62 -23.70
C PRO A 350 -12.55 7.50 -24.60
N ALA A 351 -13.87 7.29 -24.51
CA ALA A 351 -14.83 8.18 -25.13
C ALA A 351 -14.78 9.58 -24.53
N ARG A 352 -14.93 10.59 -25.40
CA ARG A 352 -14.91 11.99 -24.99
C ARG A 352 -16.01 12.27 -23.96
N LYS A 353 -15.61 12.83 -22.80
CA LYS A 353 -16.52 13.33 -21.76
C LYS A 353 -16.78 14.82 -21.96
N ALA A 354 -17.75 15.37 -21.21
CA ALA A 354 -18.08 16.80 -21.25
C ALA A 354 -16.96 17.67 -20.66
N SER A 355 -16.32 17.23 -19.58
CA SER A 355 -15.15 17.89 -18.97
C SER A 355 -13.88 17.33 -19.59
N HIS A 356 -13.04 18.19 -20.16
CA HIS A 356 -11.75 17.78 -20.74
C HIS A 356 -10.78 17.29 -19.66
N LEU A 357 -10.82 17.84 -18.46
CA LEU A 357 -10.05 17.36 -17.32
C LEU A 357 -10.33 15.87 -17.08
N LEU A 358 -11.60 15.52 -16.87
CA LEU A 358 -12.02 14.14 -16.62
C LEU A 358 -11.65 13.25 -17.80
N TRP A 359 -11.90 13.71 -19.04
CA TRP A 359 -11.59 12.93 -20.23
C TRP A 359 -10.10 12.65 -20.42
N LEU A 360 -9.26 13.69 -20.30
CA LEU A 360 -7.82 13.58 -20.53
C LEU A 360 -7.10 12.85 -19.40
N SER A 361 -7.65 12.89 -18.18
CA SER A 361 -7.10 12.13 -17.04
C SER A 361 -7.14 10.62 -17.25
N ASP A 362 -8.13 10.13 -17.99
CA ASP A 362 -8.31 8.71 -18.31
C ASP A 362 -7.48 8.28 -19.56
N VAL A 363 -6.67 9.18 -20.13
CA VAL A 363 -5.83 8.86 -21.29
C VAL A 363 -4.47 8.33 -20.83
N GLU A 364 -4.17 7.09 -21.22
CA GLU A 364 -2.90 6.44 -20.94
C GLU A 364 -2.06 6.36 -22.21
N LEU A 365 -0.91 7.04 -22.19
CA LEU A 365 0.07 7.07 -23.27
C LEU A 365 1.45 6.80 -22.70
N GLU A 366 2.15 5.81 -23.27
CA GLU A 366 3.54 5.51 -22.90
C GLU A 366 4.50 6.61 -23.40
N ASP A 367 4.25 7.14 -24.62
CA ASP A 367 5.06 8.18 -25.23
C ASP A 367 4.24 9.17 -26.06
N VAL A 368 4.48 10.46 -25.83
CA VAL A 368 3.88 11.58 -26.57
C VAL A 368 4.50 11.81 -27.95
N THR A 369 5.66 11.21 -28.25
CA THR A 369 6.27 11.28 -29.60
C THR A 369 5.35 10.70 -30.67
N ILE A 370 4.40 9.85 -30.28
CA ILE A 370 3.41 9.24 -31.15
C ILE A 370 2.60 10.24 -31.97
N PHE A 371 2.35 11.44 -31.43
CA PHE A 371 1.64 12.49 -32.15
C PHE A 371 2.42 13.05 -33.35
N LYS A 372 3.75 12.84 -33.40
CA LYS A 372 4.59 13.18 -34.57
C LYS A 372 4.50 12.12 -35.67
N GLU A 373 4.22 10.87 -35.32
CA GLU A 373 4.11 9.75 -36.26
C GLU A 373 2.70 9.61 -36.83
N LEU A 374 1.69 10.03 -36.06
CA LEU A 374 0.26 9.94 -36.43
C LEU A 374 -0.07 10.42 -37.86
N PRO A 375 0.42 11.57 -38.36
CA PRO A 375 0.12 11.98 -39.74
C PRO A 375 0.56 10.95 -40.79
N LYS A 376 1.74 10.34 -40.60
CA LYS A 376 2.26 9.30 -41.50
C LYS A 376 1.39 8.04 -41.43
N TRP A 377 0.97 7.65 -40.24
CA TRP A 377 0.12 6.48 -40.04
C TRP A 377 -1.26 6.61 -40.69
N LEU A 378 -1.84 7.82 -40.66
CA LEU A 378 -3.11 8.10 -41.31
C LEU A 378 -3.02 8.01 -42.84
N GLU A 379 -1.85 8.27 -43.43
CA GLU A 379 -1.61 8.08 -44.88
C GLU A 379 -1.41 6.60 -45.25
N VAL A 380 -0.76 5.84 -44.38
CA VAL A 380 -0.38 4.42 -44.61
C VAL A 380 -1.58 3.47 -44.56
N LEU A 381 -2.63 3.79 -43.81
CA LEU A 381 -3.80 2.92 -43.62
C LEU A 381 -4.92 3.24 -44.62
N PRO A 382 -5.02 2.52 -45.76
CA PRO A 382 -6.22 2.58 -46.61
C PRO A 382 -7.43 2.00 -45.88
N ASN A 383 -8.62 2.19 -46.44
CA ASN A 383 -9.90 1.73 -45.88
C ASN A 383 -10.01 0.20 -45.67
N GLN A 384 -9.01 -0.60 -46.07
CA GLN A 384 -9.01 -2.06 -45.99
C GLN A 384 -7.80 -2.56 -45.18
N VAL A 385 -8.00 -2.78 -43.88
CA VAL A 385 -6.95 -3.21 -42.93
C VAL A 385 -6.55 -4.69 -43.17
N TYR A 386 -7.52 -5.57 -43.39
CA TYR A 386 -7.30 -7.02 -43.46
C TYR A 386 -6.35 -7.51 -44.57
N PRO A 387 -6.47 -7.06 -45.84
CA PRO A 387 -5.56 -7.54 -46.89
C PRO A 387 -4.10 -7.19 -46.61
N LEU A 388 -3.88 -6.03 -45.99
CA LEU A 388 -2.55 -5.55 -45.67
C LEU A 388 -1.93 -6.32 -44.49
N THR A 389 -2.72 -6.62 -43.45
CA THR A 389 -2.23 -7.39 -42.29
C THR A 389 -1.95 -8.84 -42.65
N HIS A 390 -2.78 -9.47 -43.50
CA HIS A 390 -2.50 -10.82 -43.99
C HIS A 390 -1.27 -10.87 -44.88
N HIS A 391 -1.08 -9.90 -45.79
CA HIS A 391 0.13 -9.85 -46.61
C HIS A 391 1.40 -9.73 -45.75
N VAL A 392 1.38 -8.91 -44.70
CA VAL A 392 2.52 -8.81 -43.77
C VAL A 392 2.78 -10.14 -43.07
N LEU A 393 1.73 -10.83 -42.60
CA LEU A 393 1.89 -12.14 -41.99
C LEU A 393 2.44 -13.16 -42.98
N ASP A 394 1.92 -13.22 -44.22
CA ASP A 394 2.39 -14.14 -45.26
C ASP A 394 3.87 -13.89 -45.58
N GLU A 395 4.29 -12.63 -45.72
CA GLU A 395 5.70 -12.27 -45.96
C GLU A 395 6.60 -12.68 -44.79
N LEU A 396 6.13 -12.49 -43.54
CA LEU A 396 6.86 -12.91 -42.35
C LEU A 396 6.91 -14.43 -42.22
N GLN A 397 5.86 -15.15 -42.61
CA GLN A 397 5.85 -16.61 -42.64
C GLN A 397 6.81 -17.15 -43.70
N GLU A 398 6.85 -16.55 -44.89
CA GLU A 398 7.84 -16.88 -45.93
C GLU A 398 9.26 -16.65 -45.41
N LYS A 399 9.53 -15.50 -44.79
CA LYS A 399 10.84 -15.23 -44.15
C LYS A 399 11.15 -16.21 -43.02
N LEU A 400 10.16 -16.62 -42.24
CA LEU A 400 10.34 -17.63 -41.19
C LEU A 400 10.75 -18.98 -41.80
N GLU A 401 10.11 -19.42 -42.89
CA GLU A 401 10.50 -20.66 -43.58
C GLU A 401 11.92 -20.57 -44.18
N GLU A 402 12.36 -19.41 -44.65
CA GLU A 402 13.74 -19.21 -45.12
C GLU A 402 14.79 -19.29 -44.01
N VAL A 403 14.39 -18.95 -42.79
CA VAL A 403 15.29 -18.78 -41.63
C VAL A 403 15.28 -19.98 -40.71
N ARG A 404 14.23 -20.81 -40.77
CA ARG A 404 14.15 -22.07 -40.04
C ARG A 404 15.34 -22.97 -40.37
N TYR A 405 15.85 -23.65 -39.35
CA TYR A 405 16.95 -24.58 -39.52
C TYR A 405 16.54 -25.75 -40.40
N GLY A 406 17.23 -25.92 -41.53
CA GLY A 406 17.21 -27.16 -42.29
C GLY A 406 17.91 -28.29 -41.52
N GLU A 407 17.57 -29.55 -41.82
CA GLU A 407 18.14 -30.72 -41.12
C GLU A 407 19.68 -30.76 -41.12
N GLU A 408 20.30 -30.22 -42.17
CA GLU A 408 21.75 -30.17 -42.39
C GLU A 408 22.43 -28.90 -41.86
N ASP A 409 21.67 -27.94 -41.32
CA ASP A 409 22.23 -26.68 -40.84
C ASP A 409 23.11 -26.89 -39.62
N ILE A 410 24.29 -26.26 -39.63
CA ILE A 410 25.28 -26.42 -38.56
C ILE A 410 24.94 -25.47 -37.41
N ILE A 411 24.46 -26.02 -36.29
CA ILE A 411 24.10 -25.23 -35.09
C ILE A 411 25.36 -24.86 -34.30
N LEU A 412 26.29 -25.80 -34.12
CA LEU A 412 27.56 -25.56 -33.42
C LEU A 412 28.72 -26.33 -34.06
N THR A 413 29.94 -25.79 -33.91
CA THR A 413 31.17 -26.52 -34.23
C THR A 413 32.06 -26.66 -33.00
N VAL A 414 32.32 -27.90 -32.57
CA VAL A 414 33.23 -28.21 -31.46
C VAL A 414 34.52 -28.80 -32.00
N LYS A 415 35.61 -28.02 -31.96
CA LYS A 415 36.96 -28.49 -32.31
C LYS A 415 36.99 -29.25 -33.65
N GLY A 416 36.40 -28.64 -34.67
CA GLY A 416 36.37 -29.15 -36.04
C GLY A 416 35.27 -30.17 -36.35
N HIS A 417 34.40 -30.51 -35.38
CA HIS A 417 33.24 -31.35 -35.61
C HIS A 417 31.97 -30.50 -35.58
N SER A 418 31.19 -30.57 -36.65
CA SER A 418 29.95 -29.82 -36.82
C SER A 418 28.76 -30.62 -36.31
N LEU A 419 27.92 -30.00 -35.49
CA LEU A 419 26.64 -30.55 -35.06
C LEU A 419 25.55 -29.96 -35.93
N THR A 420 24.87 -30.81 -36.70
CA THR A 420 23.73 -30.40 -37.53
C THR A 420 22.46 -30.26 -36.69
N TYR A 421 21.46 -29.57 -37.23
CA TYR A 421 20.16 -29.40 -36.56
C TYR A 421 19.48 -30.74 -36.31
N ALA A 422 19.47 -31.66 -37.27
CA ALA A 422 18.89 -33.00 -37.09
C ALA A 422 19.54 -33.78 -35.94
N LYS A 423 20.87 -33.67 -35.77
CA LYS A 423 21.57 -34.27 -34.63
C LYS A 423 21.27 -33.53 -33.32
N THR A 424 21.07 -32.22 -33.38
CA THR A 424 20.69 -31.39 -32.23
C THR A 424 19.29 -31.78 -31.72
N GLN A 425 18.29 -31.91 -32.60
CA GLN A 425 16.95 -32.40 -32.25
C GLN A 425 16.99 -33.78 -31.58
N GLN A 426 17.78 -34.72 -32.13
CA GLN A 426 17.95 -36.03 -31.51
C GLN A 426 18.61 -35.95 -30.12
N ILE A 427 19.54 -35.02 -29.90
CA ILE A 427 20.13 -34.79 -28.58
C ILE A 427 19.09 -34.17 -27.63
N LEU A 428 18.30 -33.22 -28.08
CA LEU A 428 17.23 -32.61 -27.27
C LEU A 428 16.17 -33.63 -26.89
N ASP A 429 15.77 -34.51 -27.81
CA ASP A 429 14.89 -35.66 -27.53
C ASP A 429 15.45 -36.55 -26.43
N LEU A 430 16.74 -36.92 -26.52
CA LEU A 430 17.39 -37.70 -25.46
C LEU A 430 17.29 -36.99 -24.11
N ILE A 431 17.46 -35.67 -24.09
CA ILE A 431 17.39 -34.86 -22.87
C ILE A 431 15.95 -34.72 -22.36
N HIS A 432 14.97 -34.59 -23.23
CA HIS A 432 13.56 -34.55 -22.87
C HIS A 432 13.13 -35.85 -22.15
N TYR A 433 13.54 -37.01 -22.68
CA TYR A 433 13.16 -38.31 -22.10
C TYR A 433 14.02 -38.75 -20.91
N TYR A 434 15.29 -38.35 -20.83
CA TYR A 434 16.26 -38.94 -19.89
C TYR A 434 17.16 -37.93 -19.19
N GLY A 435 17.04 -36.64 -19.51
CA GLY A 435 17.97 -35.60 -19.07
C GLY A 435 17.94 -35.32 -17.57
N THR A 436 16.79 -35.48 -16.93
CA THR A 436 16.60 -35.27 -15.47
C THR A 436 16.87 -36.54 -14.66
N ASP A 437 16.70 -37.71 -15.28
CA ASP A 437 16.87 -39.02 -14.65
C ASP A 437 18.34 -39.43 -14.53
N TYR A 438 19.20 -38.95 -15.44
CA TYR A 438 20.60 -39.37 -15.50
C TYR A 438 21.61 -38.22 -15.50
N PRO A 439 22.75 -38.38 -14.79
CA PRO A 439 23.90 -37.49 -14.89
C PRO A 439 24.39 -37.23 -16.30
N ALA A 440 24.84 -36.00 -16.56
CA ALA A 440 25.45 -35.56 -17.81
C ALA A 440 26.54 -36.51 -18.35
N HIS A 441 27.35 -37.11 -17.46
CA HIS A 441 28.37 -38.09 -17.86
C HIS A 441 27.75 -39.37 -18.45
N THR A 442 26.58 -39.80 -17.96
CA THR A 442 25.87 -40.99 -18.47
C THR A 442 25.30 -40.68 -19.86
N LEU A 443 24.70 -39.50 -20.04
CA LEU A 443 24.16 -39.04 -21.33
C LEU A 443 25.28 -38.86 -22.38
N THR A 444 26.44 -38.34 -21.96
CA THR A 444 27.65 -38.24 -22.79
C THR A 444 28.14 -39.63 -23.25
N GLN A 445 28.08 -40.64 -22.38
CA GLN A 445 28.45 -42.01 -22.72
C GLN A 445 27.46 -42.70 -23.67
N VAL A 446 26.16 -42.36 -23.56
CA VAL A 446 25.13 -42.80 -24.52
C VAL A 446 25.41 -42.22 -25.90
N LEU A 447 25.56 -40.90 -26.01
CA LEU A 447 25.81 -40.23 -27.30
C LEU A 447 27.11 -40.68 -27.96
N SER A 448 28.18 -40.91 -27.17
CA SER A 448 29.47 -41.41 -27.70
C SER A 448 29.51 -42.92 -27.97
N GLY A 449 28.44 -43.67 -27.68
CA GLY A 449 28.34 -45.10 -28.00
C GLY A 449 29.22 -46.02 -27.15
N LYS A 450 29.62 -45.59 -25.94
CA LYS A 450 30.49 -46.40 -25.07
C LYS A 450 29.71 -47.45 -24.31
N ALA A 451 29.78 -48.71 -24.75
CA ALA A 451 29.07 -49.82 -24.11
C ALA A 451 29.69 -50.24 -22.76
N THR A 452 29.34 -49.53 -21.68
CA THR A 452 29.69 -49.89 -20.30
C THR A 452 28.65 -50.83 -19.68
N ASN A 453 29.05 -51.62 -18.67
CA ASN A 453 28.11 -52.49 -17.95
C ASN A 453 26.95 -51.69 -17.33
N LYS A 454 27.18 -50.44 -16.90
CA LYS A 454 26.16 -49.54 -16.36
C LYS A 454 25.09 -49.19 -17.41
N LEU A 455 25.47 -48.85 -18.65
CA LEU A 455 24.50 -48.58 -19.72
C LEU A 455 23.76 -49.82 -20.19
N ARG A 456 24.38 -51.01 -20.08
CA ARG A 456 23.72 -52.30 -20.37
C ARG A 456 22.63 -52.61 -19.35
N THR A 457 22.94 -52.48 -18.06
CA THR A 457 21.96 -52.70 -16.98
C THR A 457 20.78 -51.72 -17.06
N LEU A 458 21.04 -50.48 -17.46
CA LEU A 458 20.01 -49.44 -17.63
C LEU A 458 19.31 -49.49 -19.00
N LYS A 459 19.63 -50.45 -19.88
CA LYS A 459 19.12 -50.58 -21.26
C LYS A 459 19.29 -49.35 -22.16
N LEU A 460 20.09 -48.37 -21.76
CA LEU A 460 20.32 -47.14 -22.54
C LEU A 460 21.08 -47.41 -23.86
N HIS A 461 21.82 -48.52 -23.94
CA HIS A 461 22.48 -48.98 -25.16
C HIS A 461 21.53 -49.48 -26.26
N GLU A 462 20.27 -49.77 -25.93
CA GLU A 462 19.23 -50.19 -26.89
C GLU A 462 18.46 -48.99 -27.46
N THR A 463 18.74 -47.78 -26.98
CA THR A 463 18.03 -46.56 -27.40
C THR A 463 18.53 -46.04 -28.75
N ARG A 464 17.65 -45.34 -29.48
CA ARG A 464 17.95 -44.77 -30.80
C ARG A 464 19.10 -43.74 -30.79
N TRP A 465 19.38 -43.13 -29.64
CA TRP A 465 20.42 -42.11 -29.47
C TRP A 465 21.79 -42.68 -29.11
N PHE A 466 21.89 -44.00 -28.87
CA PHE A 466 23.15 -44.63 -28.53
C PHE A 466 24.11 -44.58 -29.73
N GLY A 467 25.27 -43.96 -29.53
CA GLY A 467 26.28 -43.81 -30.59
C GLY A 467 25.99 -42.74 -31.64
N LEU A 468 25.02 -41.85 -31.39
CA LEU A 468 24.66 -40.73 -32.29
C LEU A 468 25.87 -39.84 -32.65
N LEU A 469 26.80 -39.68 -31.73
CA LEU A 469 28.06 -38.95 -31.89
C LEU A 469 29.27 -39.88 -31.68
N SER A 470 29.18 -41.12 -32.17
CA SER A 470 30.26 -42.12 -32.05
C SER A 470 31.56 -41.71 -32.75
N ASP A 471 31.47 -40.82 -33.73
CA ASP A 471 32.57 -40.16 -34.43
C ASP A 471 33.24 -39.05 -33.60
N TRP A 472 32.64 -38.61 -32.49
CA TRP A 472 33.17 -37.55 -31.63
C TRP A 472 33.94 -38.11 -30.43
N PRO A 473 35.09 -37.52 -30.06
CA PRO A 473 35.73 -37.81 -28.78
C PRO A 473 34.82 -37.46 -27.60
N GLU A 474 34.74 -38.31 -26.57
CA GLU A 474 33.87 -38.09 -25.38
C GLU A 474 34.08 -36.72 -24.72
N LYS A 475 35.33 -36.25 -24.67
CA LYS A 475 35.67 -34.91 -24.14
C LYS A 475 35.05 -33.78 -24.96
N HIS A 476 34.78 -33.98 -26.25
CA HIS A 476 34.11 -33.02 -27.13
C HIS A 476 32.60 -33.09 -26.96
N VAL A 477 32.02 -34.27 -26.77
CA VAL A 477 30.59 -34.42 -26.43
C VAL A 477 30.28 -33.76 -25.08
N GLN A 478 31.16 -33.88 -24.09
CA GLN A 478 31.00 -33.15 -22.83
C GLN A 478 31.08 -31.62 -23.00
N LYS A 479 31.96 -31.14 -23.90
CA LYS A 479 32.03 -29.71 -24.24
C LYS A 479 30.80 -29.24 -25.01
N LEU A 480 30.20 -30.11 -25.81
CA LEU A 480 28.97 -29.82 -26.54
C LEU A 480 27.84 -29.49 -25.57
N PHE A 481 27.61 -30.31 -24.54
CA PHE A 481 26.61 -30.01 -23.50
C PHE A 481 26.83 -28.64 -22.85
N ASN A 482 28.08 -28.31 -22.50
CA ASN A 482 28.40 -26.99 -21.95
C ASN A 482 28.16 -25.84 -22.93
N GLN A 483 28.30 -26.08 -24.24
CA GLN A 483 28.03 -25.05 -25.26
C GLN A 483 26.54 -24.91 -25.56
N LEU A 484 25.80 -26.01 -25.60
CA LEU A 484 24.33 -26.01 -25.70
C LEU A 484 23.70 -25.31 -24.48
N GLU A 485 24.23 -25.55 -23.28
CA GLU A 485 23.85 -24.80 -22.07
C GLU A 485 24.13 -23.31 -22.21
N LYS A 486 25.35 -22.93 -22.65
CA LYS A 486 25.72 -21.52 -22.83
C LYS A 486 24.92 -20.79 -23.90
N GLN A 487 24.50 -21.50 -24.95
CA GLN A 487 23.65 -20.96 -26.01
C GLN A 487 22.16 -21.04 -25.68
N GLY A 488 21.80 -21.50 -24.48
CA GLY A 488 20.43 -21.52 -24.02
C GLY A 488 19.57 -22.64 -24.57
N TRP A 489 20.13 -23.65 -25.25
CA TRP A 489 19.40 -24.85 -25.70
C TRP A 489 19.08 -25.83 -24.57
N LEU A 490 19.87 -25.79 -23.50
CA LEU A 490 19.73 -26.69 -22.34
C LEU A 490 19.79 -25.91 -21.03
N MET A 491 18.99 -26.33 -20.05
CA MET A 491 19.08 -25.84 -18.67
C MET A 491 19.71 -26.89 -17.77
N LYS A 492 20.69 -26.48 -16.96
CA LYS A 492 21.37 -27.37 -16.04
C LYS A 492 20.51 -27.67 -14.82
N GLN A 493 20.32 -28.95 -14.53
CA GLN A 493 19.57 -29.46 -13.39
C GLN A 493 20.50 -30.07 -12.34
N GLN A 494 19.99 -30.33 -11.14
CA GLN A 494 20.77 -30.96 -10.06
C GLN A 494 21.39 -32.30 -10.47
N LYS A 495 20.67 -33.08 -11.30
CA LYS A 495 21.08 -34.41 -11.73
C LYS A 495 21.49 -34.51 -13.20
N GLY A 496 21.32 -33.48 -14.02
CA GLY A 496 21.54 -33.58 -15.47
C GLY A 496 21.13 -32.30 -16.20
N TYR A 497 20.35 -32.42 -17.27
CA TYR A 497 19.87 -31.29 -18.08
C TYR A 497 18.37 -31.41 -18.37
N SER A 498 17.70 -30.29 -18.60
CA SER A 498 16.39 -30.23 -19.23
C SER A 498 16.48 -29.43 -20.52
N VAL A 499 15.54 -29.64 -21.43
CA VAL A 499 15.32 -28.76 -22.59
C VAL A 499 14.89 -27.40 -22.06
N SER A 500 15.34 -26.32 -22.69
CA SER A 500 14.91 -24.96 -22.36
C SER A 500 13.65 -24.59 -23.14
N ASP A 501 12.92 -23.59 -22.66
CA ASP A 501 11.76 -23.02 -23.37
C ASP A 501 12.15 -22.57 -24.80
N TYR A 502 13.37 -22.04 -24.98
CA TYR A 502 13.94 -21.71 -26.29
C TYR A 502 14.06 -22.93 -27.22
N ALA A 503 14.53 -24.07 -26.69
CA ALA A 503 14.70 -25.27 -27.49
C ALA A 503 13.38 -25.98 -27.78
N GLU A 504 12.36 -25.86 -26.92
CA GLU A 504 11.01 -26.41 -27.17
C GLU A 504 10.24 -25.64 -28.25
N GLU A 505 10.45 -24.33 -28.38
CA GLU A 505 9.81 -23.51 -29.43
C GLU A 505 10.50 -23.62 -30.81
N VAL A 506 11.78 -23.97 -30.82
CA VAL A 506 12.57 -24.14 -32.06
C VAL A 506 12.46 -25.56 -32.61
N MET A 507 12.24 -26.57 -31.74
CA MET A 507 11.99 -27.97 -32.10
C MET A 507 10.68 -28.17 -32.87
#